data_AF-A0A1G6ZAQ4-F1
#
_entry.id   AF-A0A1G6ZAQ4-F1
#
_cell.length_a   1.000
_cell.length_b   1.000
_cell.length_c   1.000
_cell.angle_alpha   90.00
_cell.angle_beta   90.00
_cell.angle_gamma   90.00
#
_symmetry.space_group_name_H-M   'P 1'
#
loop_
_entity.id
_entity.type
_entity.pdbx_description
1 polymer ?
#
loop_
_entity_poly.entity_id
_entity_poly.type
_entity_poly.pdbx_seq_one_letter_code
_entity_poly.pdbx_strand_id
1 'polypeptide(L)'
;MNGLLLKVSGAVARVTDSALGPHQTAVIRIGFSATWLLFLLREFPHRQELYGPDGPWDWDLADQLVGSNGAFTALLWSDGQAWFEALYLLSVVWSVLLLLGWRTRTMSVLFMVGVLSLQNRSVFMGDGGDNVLHLMSVYLVFTRCGQVWSLDARRARRADGARARGERPRDRTGPALWGVLGLLLLLATLAGRMDGDRFVPALLWTVWLAQALWWLAGRCARTPQPRGLLDVVAHIVHNGALLVIMAEACLIYATAGWYKVQGSRWQDGTAVHYPLHLEYFSPWPALGDLLTASGTLVMLVTYGTVAVQVAFPFTLFNRRVKNVLLTLMIIEHAVIAVVLGLPFFSLAMIAADAVFLPTSFLRRLGGAFGRAGAGVRTRTLRVLPSRTRAEGAPVPAPRTGSPGEPVDHTGRPDPMDRQGHADRRDREDRGDRERREDLKDQEDQEDQEDQEDREDREDREEPGGRGPAVPAPGKAPGTRP
;
A
#
# COMPACT_ATOMS: atom_id res chain seq x y z
N MET A 1 -38.21 -2.36 2.07
CA MET A 1 -37.39 -3.61 2.12
C MET A 1 -36.56 -3.82 0.85
N ASN A 2 -37.12 -3.63 -0.36
CA ASN A 2 -36.37 -3.82 -1.62
C ASN A 2 -35.14 -2.90 -1.81
N GLY A 3 -35.21 -1.63 -1.39
CA GLY A 3 -34.05 -0.73 -1.47
C GLY A 3 -32.88 -1.12 -0.56
N LEU A 4 -33.16 -1.71 0.60
CA LEU A 4 -32.11 -2.22 1.49
C LEU A 4 -31.46 -3.48 0.90
N LEU A 5 -32.26 -4.39 0.35
CA LEU A 5 -31.76 -5.61 -0.32
C LEU A 5 -30.91 -5.28 -1.56
N LEU A 6 -31.30 -4.28 -2.35
CA LEU A 6 -30.51 -3.82 -3.50
C LEU A 6 -29.18 -3.18 -3.07
N LYS A 7 -29.19 -2.34 -2.03
CA LYS A 7 -27.97 -1.76 -1.46
C LYS A 7 -27.02 -2.82 -0.88
N VAL A 8 -27.57 -3.82 -0.18
CA VAL A 8 -26.79 -4.95 0.37
C VAL A 8 -26.23 -5.81 -0.77
N SER A 9 -27.03 -6.13 -1.79
CA SER A 9 -26.57 -6.88 -2.96
C SER A 9 -25.45 -6.15 -3.71
N GLY A 10 -25.62 -4.85 -3.97
CA GLY A 10 -24.58 -4.01 -4.59
C GLY A 10 -23.31 -3.91 -3.75
N ALA A 11 -23.42 -3.83 -2.43
CA ALA A 11 -22.27 -3.84 -1.53
C ALA A 11 -21.53 -5.19 -1.55
N VAL A 12 -22.26 -6.30 -1.52
CA VAL A 12 -21.69 -7.65 -1.61
C VAL A 12 -20.98 -7.82 -2.95
N ALA A 13 -21.61 -7.47 -4.06
CA ALA A 13 -21.01 -7.52 -5.40
C ALA A 13 -19.71 -6.70 -5.47
N ARG A 14 -19.73 -5.47 -4.93
CA ARG A 14 -18.54 -4.60 -4.93
C ARG A 14 -17.36 -5.22 -4.16
N VAL A 15 -17.63 -5.86 -3.03
CA VAL A 15 -16.62 -6.52 -2.19
C VAL A 15 -16.09 -7.82 -2.82
N THR A 16 -16.92 -8.54 -3.58
CA THR A 16 -16.51 -9.79 -4.26
C THR A 16 -15.81 -9.55 -5.58
N ASP A 17 -16.19 -8.51 -6.32
CA ASP A 17 -15.75 -8.30 -7.70
C ASP A 17 -14.40 -7.58 -7.79
N SER A 18 -14.05 -6.80 -6.76
CA SER A 18 -12.85 -5.96 -6.80
C SER A 18 -12.10 -5.87 -5.48
N ALA A 19 -10.81 -5.67 -5.61
CA ALA A 19 -9.93 -5.27 -4.53
C ALA A 19 -10.04 -3.75 -4.31
N LEU A 20 -10.52 -3.34 -3.14
CA LEU A 20 -10.75 -1.95 -2.79
C LEU A 20 -9.44 -1.27 -2.35
N GLY A 21 -9.36 0.05 -2.53
CA GLY A 21 -8.22 0.85 -2.07
C GLY A 21 -6.85 0.43 -2.62
N PRO A 22 -6.66 0.21 -3.93
CA PRO A 22 -5.37 -0.21 -4.48
C PRO A 22 -4.26 0.81 -4.22
N HIS A 23 -4.58 2.11 -4.22
CA HIS A 23 -3.61 3.17 -3.93
C HIS A 23 -3.26 3.24 -2.45
N GLN A 24 -4.24 3.10 -1.57
CA GLN A 24 -4.05 3.08 -0.11
C GLN A 24 -3.13 1.93 0.29
N THR A 25 -3.42 0.71 -0.18
CA THR A 25 -2.58 -0.45 0.13
C THR A 25 -1.20 -0.39 -0.51
N ALA A 26 -1.04 0.29 -1.66
CA ALA A 26 0.28 0.55 -2.22
C ALA A 26 1.09 1.54 -1.36
N VAL A 27 0.47 2.60 -0.82
CA VAL A 27 1.16 3.54 0.09
C VAL A 27 1.54 2.85 1.40
N ILE A 28 0.64 2.07 2.00
CA ILE A 28 0.93 1.29 3.21
C ILE A 28 2.15 0.40 2.97
N ARG A 29 2.16 -0.36 1.86
CA ARG A 29 3.30 -1.20 1.48
C ARG A 29 4.60 -0.39 1.39
N ILE A 30 4.58 0.73 0.67
CA ILE A 30 5.75 1.60 0.48
C ILE A 30 6.21 2.18 1.82
N GLY A 31 5.28 2.71 2.62
CA GLY A 31 5.55 3.32 3.92
C GLY A 31 6.21 2.35 4.87
N PHE A 32 5.57 1.23 5.19
CA PHE A 32 6.11 0.26 6.17
C PHE A 32 7.42 -0.39 5.70
N SER A 33 7.53 -0.74 4.42
CA SER A 33 8.79 -1.30 3.90
C SER A 33 9.92 -0.28 3.88
N ALA A 34 9.63 1.01 3.61
CA ALA A 34 10.61 2.07 3.70
C ALA A 34 11.01 2.36 5.14
N THR A 35 10.05 2.46 6.07
CA THR A 35 10.33 2.68 7.50
C THR A 35 11.25 1.59 8.04
N TRP A 36 10.90 0.32 7.81
CA TRP A 36 11.73 -0.80 8.26
C TRP A 36 13.11 -0.83 7.57
N LEU A 37 13.17 -0.56 6.27
CA LEU A 37 14.44 -0.48 5.55
C LEU A 37 15.35 0.62 6.11
N LEU A 38 14.81 1.83 6.31
CA LEU A 38 15.57 2.95 6.84
C LEU A 38 16.06 2.66 8.26
N PHE A 39 15.25 2.01 9.08
CA PHE A 39 15.63 1.54 10.40
C PHE A 39 16.82 0.58 10.33
N LEU A 40 16.74 -0.49 9.52
CA LEU A 40 17.84 -1.43 9.36
C LEU A 40 19.11 -0.78 8.79
N LEU A 41 18.98 0.16 7.86
CA LEU A 41 20.15 0.86 7.32
C LEU A 41 20.80 1.78 8.35
N ARG A 42 19.99 2.44 9.20
CA ARG A 42 20.48 3.30 10.29
C ARG A 42 21.20 2.48 11.35
N GLU A 43 20.63 1.34 11.73
CA GLU A 43 21.15 0.45 12.77
C GLU A 43 22.25 -0.50 12.27
N PHE A 44 22.54 -0.51 10.97
CA PHE A 44 23.55 -1.40 10.40
C PHE A 44 24.91 -1.35 11.14
N PRO A 45 25.47 -0.19 11.55
CA PRO A 45 26.72 -0.16 12.30
C PRO A 45 26.65 -0.83 13.69
N HIS A 46 25.47 -0.82 14.31
CA HIS A 46 25.24 -1.29 15.68
C HIS A 46 24.50 -2.64 15.74
N ARG A 47 24.19 -3.24 14.59
CA ARG A 47 23.39 -4.47 14.47
C ARG A 47 23.86 -5.62 15.36
N GLN A 48 25.17 -5.72 15.58
CA GLN A 48 25.78 -6.76 16.40
C GLN A 48 25.45 -6.59 17.88
N GLU A 49 25.51 -5.35 18.37
CA GLU A 49 25.16 -5.03 19.75
C GLU A 49 23.65 -5.19 19.99
N LEU A 50 22.83 -4.84 19.01
CA LEU A 50 21.37 -4.84 19.15
C LEU A 50 20.72 -6.21 18.98
N TYR A 51 21.23 -7.04 18.06
CA TYR A 51 20.57 -8.27 17.62
C TYR A 51 21.52 -9.46 17.49
N GLY A 52 22.84 -9.25 17.59
CA GLY A 52 23.85 -10.29 17.41
C GLY A 52 23.81 -11.34 18.52
N PRO A 53 24.42 -12.52 18.29
CA PRO A 53 24.50 -13.58 19.29
C PRO A 53 25.30 -13.15 20.53
N ASP A 54 26.35 -12.35 20.34
CA ASP A 54 27.25 -11.86 21.39
C ASP A 54 26.85 -10.47 21.95
N GLY A 55 25.64 -10.00 21.64
CA GLY A 55 25.14 -8.72 22.14
C GLY A 55 24.87 -8.75 23.66
N PRO A 56 24.69 -7.59 24.33
CA PRO A 56 24.38 -7.54 25.76
C PRO A 56 23.10 -8.29 26.14
N TRP A 57 22.13 -8.34 25.22
CA TRP A 57 21.00 -9.26 25.27
C TRP A 57 21.39 -10.55 24.53
N ASP A 58 22.12 -11.41 25.24
CA ASP A 58 22.74 -12.61 24.68
C ASP A 58 21.72 -13.61 24.10
N TRP A 59 22.23 -14.59 23.36
CA TRP A 59 21.39 -15.58 22.69
C TRP A 59 20.58 -16.43 23.68
N ASP A 60 21.19 -16.85 24.79
CA ASP A 60 20.57 -17.76 25.77
C ASP A 60 19.40 -17.09 26.51
N LEU A 61 19.54 -15.81 26.87
CA LEU A 61 18.47 -15.02 27.49
C LEU A 61 17.32 -14.78 26.51
N ALA A 62 17.64 -14.52 25.24
CA ALA A 62 16.64 -14.39 24.19
C ALA A 62 15.89 -15.70 23.96
N ASP A 63 16.59 -16.84 23.95
CA ASP A 63 15.98 -18.17 23.81
C ASP A 63 15.08 -18.52 25.00
N GLN A 64 15.49 -18.22 26.23
CA GLN A 64 14.63 -18.39 27.40
C GLN A 64 13.35 -17.54 27.34
N LEU A 65 13.47 -16.26 26.95
CA LEU A 65 12.33 -15.37 26.81
C LEU A 65 11.37 -15.87 25.73
N VAL A 66 11.90 -16.24 24.56
CA VAL A 66 11.11 -16.76 23.44
C VAL A 66 10.48 -18.11 23.78
N GLY A 67 11.21 -18.99 24.47
CA GLY A 67 10.69 -20.26 24.96
C GLY A 67 9.52 -20.09 25.95
N SER A 68 9.50 -18.99 26.71
CA SER A 68 8.42 -18.71 27.67
C SER A 68 7.13 -18.17 27.02
N ASN A 69 7.23 -17.44 25.91
CA ASN A 69 6.10 -16.78 25.26
C ASN A 69 5.71 -17.38 23.89
N GLY A 70 6.54 -18.29 23.36
CA GLY A 70 6.35 -18.95 22.07
C GLY A 70 6.59 -18.07 20.85
N ALA A 71 7.18 -16.88 20.99
CA ALA A 71 7.31 -15.92 19.90
C ALA A 71 8.10 -16.49 18.71
N PHE A 72 7.66 -16.19 17.49
CA PHE A 72 8.37 -16.65 16.30
C PHE A 72 9.61 -15.79 16.01
N THR A 73 10.79 -16.40 15.94
CA THR A 73 11.99 -15.75 15.38
C THR A 73 12.90 -16.76 14.69
N ALA A 74 13.27 -16.46 13.43
CA ALA A 74 14.24 -17.28 12.73
C ALA A 74 15.69 -17.02 13.20
N LEU A 75 15.95 -15.94 13.91
CA LEU A 75 17.30 -15.61 14.40
C LEU A 75 17.79 -16.60 15.46
N LEU A 76 16.89 -17.18 16.27
CA LEU A 76 17.22 -18.18 17.29
C LEU A 76 17.29 -19.61 16.73
N TRP A 77 17.28 -19.79 15.41
CA TRP A 77 17.49 -21.12 14.82
C TRP A 77 18.97 -21.54 14.82
N SER A 78 19.88 -20.59 14.99
CA SER A 78 21.30 -20.84 15.18
C SER A 78 21.92 -19.65 15.90
N ASP A 79 22.83 -19.94 16.82
CA ASP A 79 23.74 -19.01 17.50
C ASP A 79 24.88 -18.50 16.60
N GLY A 80 25.02 -19.03 15.39
CA GLY A 80 26.13 -18.73 14.50
C GLY A 80 26.08 -17.31 13.93
N GLN A 81 27.21 -16.62 13.99
CA GLN A 81 27.37 -15.26 13.45
C GLN A 81 26.99 -15.13 11.97
N ALA A 82 27.32 -16.14 11.16
CA ALA A 82 26.98 -16.16 9.73
C ALA A 82 25.46 -16.24 9.51
N TRP A 83 24.73 -16.94 10.37
CA TRP A 83 23.28 -17.05 10.30
C TRP A 83 22.61 -15.71 10.61
N PHE A 84 23.07 -15.06 11.68
CA PHE A 84 22.64 -13.71 12.05
C PHE A 84 22.82 -12.72 10.88
N GLU A 85 24.04 -12.60 10.35
CA GLU A 85 24.34 -11.66 9.25
C GLU A 85 23.52 -11.96 8.00
N ALA A 86 23.35 -13.25 7.67
CA ALA A 86 22.53 -13.65 6.52
C ALA A 86 21.07 -13.22 6.68
N LEU A 87 20.43 -13.48 7.82
CA LEU A 87 19.04 -13.09 8.06
C LEU A 87 18.84 -11.58 8.13
N TYR A 88 19.81 -10.85 8.70
CA TYR A 88 19.79 -9.40 8.73
C TYR A 88 19.84 -8.82 7.31
N LEU A 89 20.81 -9.24 6.49
CA LEU A 89 20.96 -8.79 5.10
C LEU A 89 19.77 -9.22 4.24
N LEU A 90 19.23 -10.42 4.45
CA LEU A 90 18.02 -10.87 3.78
C LEU A 90 16.82 -9.98 4.13
N SER A 91 16.67 -9.57 5.38
CA SER A 91 15.62 -8.65 5.82
C SER A 91 15.71 -7.29 5.12
N VAL A 92 16.92 -6.77 4.93
CA VAL A 92 17.16 -5.57 4.11
C VAL A 92 16.72 -5.79 2.66
N VAL A 93 17.13 -6.90 2.05
CA VAL A 93 16.78 -7.23 0.66
C VAL A 93 15.26 -7.41 0.48
N TRP A 94 14.60 -8.13 1.38
CA TRP A 94 13.15 -8.33 1.34
C TRP A 94 12.39 -7.03 1.48
N SER A 95 12.87 -6.11 2.32
CA SER A 95 12.31 -4.76 2.46
C SER A 95 12.42 -3.95 1.15
N VAL A 96 13.59 -3.97 0.51
CA VAL A 96 13.79 -3.33 -0.81
C VAL A 96 12.87 -3.95 -1.87
N LEU A 97 12.79 -5.27 -1.94
CA LEU A 97 11.97 -5.96 -2.93
C LEU A 97 10.47 -5.71 -2.73
N LEU A 98 10.00 -5.66 -1.47
CA LEU A 98 8.62 -5.30 -1.14
C LEU A 98 8.33 -3.83 -1.45
N LEU A 99 9.25 -2.91 -1.14
CA LEU A 99 9.16 -1.49 -1.44
C LEU A 99 8.94 -1.26 -2.94
N LEU A 100 9.78 -1.89 -3.78
CA LEU A 100 9.67 -1.88 -5.23
C LEU A 100 8.42 -2.61 -5.75
N GLY A 101 7.79 -3.42 -4.91
CA GLY A 101 6.62 -4.21 -5.24
C GLY A 101 6.92 -5.33 -6.23
N TRP A 102 8.06 -6.00 -6.06
CA TRP A 102 8.42 -7.20 -6.82
C TRP A 102 7.88 -8.45 -6.11
N ARG A 103 7.10 -9.28 -6.81
CA ARG A 103 6.51 -10.51 -6.25
C ARG A 103 5.86 -10.26 -4.89
N THR A 104 4.97 -9.27 -4.81
CA THR A 104 4.48 -8.72 -3.53
C THR A 104 3.88 -9.77 -2.62
N ARG A 105 3.16 -10.77 -3.16
CA ARG A 105 2.60 -11.88 -2.37
C ARG A 105 3.65 -12.71 -1.63
N THR A 106 4.82 -12.86 -2.22
CA THR A 106 5.94 -13.62 -1.63
C THR A 106 6.79 -12.71 -0.75
N MET A 107 7.10 -11.50 -1.23
CA MET A 107 7.92 -10.56 -0.48
C MET A 107 7.23 -10.04 0.77
N SER A 108 5.89 -9.96 0.82
CA SER A 108 5.17 -9.60 2.05
C SER A 108 5.38 -10.63 3.16
N VAL A 109 5.36 -11.93 2.81
CA VAL A 109 5.64 -13.02 3.76
C VAL A 109 7.08 -12.98 4.23
N LEU A 110 8.04 -12.80 3.32
CA LEU A 110 9.45 -12.73 3.69
C LEU A 110 9.76 -11.49 4.52
N PHE A 111 9.16 -10.35 4.17
CA PHE A 111 9.23 -9.12 4.97
C PHE A 111 8.68 -9.34 6.37
N MET A 112 7.51 -9.96 6.52
CA MET A 112 6.94 -10.35 7.81
C MET A 112 7.92 -11.22 8.60
N VAL A 113 8.48 -12.28 8.00
CA VAL A 113 9.48 -13.14 8.66
C VAL A 113 10.69 -12.33 9.15
N GLY A 114 11.19 -11.40 8.35
CA GLY A 114 12.30 -10.52 8.73
C GLY A 114 11.96 -9.61 9.92
N VAL A 115 10.81 -8.93 9.87
CA VAL A 115 10.30 -8.05 10.95
C VAL A 115 10.12 -8.84 12.24
N LEU A 116 9.37 -9.95 12.19
CA LEU A 116 9.11 -10.80 13.35
C LEU A 116 10.41 -11.34 13.96
N SER A 117 11.36 -11.76 13.12
CA SER A 117 12.61 -12.34 13.61
C SER A 117 13.46 -11.34 14.38
N LEU A 118 13.61 -10.11 13.86
CA LEU A 118 14.42 -9.07 14.50
C LEU A 118 13.73 -8.47 15.73
N GLN A 119 12.43 -8.17 15.64
CA GLN A 119 11.70 -7.57 16.76
C GLN A 119 11.53 -8.55 17.93
N ASN A 120 11.22 -9.83 17.67
CA ASN A 120 11.11 -10.82 18.74
C ASN A 120 12.48 -11.21 19.33
N ARG A 121 13.58 -10.97 18.61
CA ARG A 121 14.94 -11.20 19.13
C ARG A 121 15.36 -10.16 20.17
N SER A 122 14.86 -8.93 20.08
CA SER A 122 15.24 -7.82 20.98
C SER A 122 14.03 -6.94 21.32
N VAL A 123 13.14 -7.48 22.17
CA VAL A 123 11.85 -6.86 22.52
C VAL A 123 12.00 -5.55 23.29
N PHE A 124 13.10 -5.37 24.04
CA PHE A 124 13.32 -4.19 24.89
C PHE A 124 13.83 -2.97 24.13
N MET A 125 14.29 -3.14 22.89
CA MET A 125 14.84 -2.04 22.09
C MET A 125 13.76 -1.22 21.37
N GLY A 126 12.56 -1.78 21.22
CA GLY A 126 11.49 -1.17 20.41
C GLY A 126 10.65 -0.11 21.13
N ASP A 127 9.92 0.67 20.35
CA ASP A 127 8.91 1.62 20.80
C ASP A 127 7.49 1.27 20.31
N GLY A 128 6.53 2.19 20.49
CA GLY A 128 5.15 1.96 20.04
C GLY A 128 5.01 1.74 18.53
N GLY A 129 5.91 2.31 17.73
CA GLY A 129 5.93 2.21 16.28
C GLY A 129 6.43 0.85 15.80
N ASP A 130 7.30 0.20 16.58
CA ASP A 130 7.70 -1.19 16.35
C ASP A 130 6.51 -2.14 16.45
N ASN A 131 5.62 -1.93 17.44
CA ASN A 131 4.39 -2.71 17.55
C ASN A 131 3.48 -2.52 16.33
N VAL A 132 3.37 -1.30 15.82
CA VAL A 132 2.61 -1.03 14.59
C VAL A 132 3.25 -1.73 13.40
N LEU A 133 4.58 -1.64 13.24
CA LEU A 133 5.32 -2.37 12.20
C LEU A 133 5.11 -3.88 12.29
N HIS A 134 5.13 -4.44 13.50
CA HIS A 134 4.89 -5.85 13.77
C HIS A 134 3.54 -6.29 13.21
N LEU A 135 2.45 -5.64 13.62
CA LEU A 135 1.08 -5.92 13.19
C LEU A 135 0.91 -5.72 11.68
N MET A 136 1.41 -4.60 11.16
CA MET A 136 1.24 -4.23 9.75
C MET A 136 2.01 -5.15 8.82
N SER A 137 3.15 -5.69 9.25
CA SER A 137 3.88 -6.71 8.50
C SER A 137 3.05 -7.98 8.26
N VAL A 138 2.27 -8.40 9.27
CA VAL A 138 1.35 -9.54 9.19
C VAL A 138 0.16 -9.20 8.30
N TYR A 139 -0.47 -8.04 8.49
CA TYR A 139 -1.64 -7.63 7.70
C TYR A 139 -1.32 -7.50 6.21
N LEU A 140 -0.13 -7.00 5.87
CA LEU A 140 0.33 -6.88 4.49
C LEU A 140 0.34 -8.21 3.73
N VAL A 141 0.53 -9.36 4.39
CA VAL A 141 0.46 -10.70 3.79
C VAL A 141 -0.91 -10.95 3.13
N PHE A 142 -1.97 -10.44 3.74
CA PHE A 142 -3.34 -10.61 3.27
C PHE A 142 -3.78 -9.55 2.26
N THR A 143 -2.93 -8.57 1.97
CA THR A 143 -3.26 -7.47 1.04
C THR A 143 -2.77 -7.72 -0.39
N ARG A 144 -3.57 -7.29 -1.38
CA ARG A 144 -3.14 -7.19 -2.79
C ARG A 144 -2.42 -5.85 -3.06
N CYS A 145 -1.47 -5.48 -2.21
CA CYS A 145 -0.77 -4.20 -2.27
C CYS A 145 0.14 -3.99 -3.50
N GLY A 146 0.21 -4.95 -4.42
CA GLY A 146 0.99 -4.89 -5.66
C GLY A 146 0.23 -4.42 -6.90
N GLN A 147 -1.02 -3.97 -6.79
CA GLN A 147 -1.85 -3.61 -7.97
C GLN A 147 -1.44 -2.29 -8.65
N VAL A 148 -0.89 -1.34 -7.88
CA VAL A 148 -0.38 -0.06 -8.39
C VAL A 148 0.99 0.27 -7.79
N TRP A 149 1.72 1.15 -8.46
CA TRP A 149 3.05 1.62 -8.06
C TRP A 149 4.01 0.49 -7.67
N SER A 150 4.04 -0.57 -8.46
CA SER A 150 4.82 -1.76 -8.21
C SER A 150 5.43 -2.33 -9.50
N LEU A 151 6.51 -3.08 -9.36
CA LEU A 151 7.07 -3.87 -10.46
C LEU A 151 6.09 -4.96 -10.94
N ASP A 152 5.25 -5.48 -10.05
CA ASP A 152 4.22 -6.46 -10.38
C ASP A 152 3.09 -5.88 -11.24
N ALA A 153 2.62 -4.66 -10.96
CA ALA A 153 1.65 -3.96 -11.80
C ALA A 153 2.22 -3.72 -13.20
N ARG A 154 3.50 -3.33 -13.27
CA ARG A 154 4.22 -3.16 -14.53
C ARG A 154 4.38 -4.49 -15.29
N ARG A 155 4.60 -5.59 -14.58
CA ARG A 155 4.70 -6.95 -15.15
C ARG A 155 3.35 -7.42 -15.68
N ALA A 156 2.27 -7.19 -14.94
CA ALA A 156 0.90 -7.53 -15.34
C ALA A 156 0.52 -6.82 -16.65
N ARG A 157 0.68 -5.49 -16.72
CA ARG A 157 0.40 -4.70 -17.93
C ARG A 157 1.16 -5.21 -19.17
N ARG A 158 2.43 -5.60 -19.00
CA ARG A 158 3.22 -6.19 -20.10
C ARG A 158 2.74 -7.56 -20.52
N ALA A 159 2.37 -8.40 -19.55
CA ALA A 159 1.84 -9.72 -19.82
C ALA A 159 0.50 -9.63 -20.57
N ASP A 160 -0.36 -8.67 -20.23
CA ASP A 160 -1.62 -8.42 -20.93
C ASP A 160 -1.39 -7.94 -22.36
N GLY A 161 -0.46 -6.99 -22.56
CA GLY A 161 -0.07 -6.56 -23.91
C GLY A 161 0.57 -7.68 -24.75
N ALA A 162 1.33 -8.59 -24.14
CA ALA A 162 1.88 -9.76 -24.81
C ALA A 162 0.78 -10.76 -25.21
N ARG A 163 -0.19 -11.02 -24.31
CA ARG A 163 -1.37 -11.85 -24.60
C ARG A 163 -2.21 -11.28 -25.74
N ALA A 164 -2.38 -9.97 -25.79
CA ALA A 164 -3.07 -9.29 -26.89
C ALA A 164 -2.37 -9.51 -28.24
N ARG A 165 -1.03 -9.70 -28.25
CA ARG A 165 -0.25 -10.09 -29.44
C ARG A 165 -0.20 -11.60 -29.69
N GLY A 166 -0.92 -12.42 -28.92
CA GLY A 166 -0.88 -13.88 -29.01
C GLY A 166 0.35 -14.54 -28.37
N GLU A 167 1.23 -13.77 -27.72
CA GLU A 167 2.38 -14.30 -26.99
C GLU A 167 1.92 -14.89 -25.64
N ARG A 168 2.55 -15.98 -25.19
CA ARG A 168 2.37 -16.52 -23.83
C ARG A 168 3.60 -16.23 -22.98
N PRO A 169 3.59 -15.20 -22.12
CA PRO A 169 4.71 -14.91 -21.23
C PRO A 169 5.00 -16.10 -20.32
N ARG A 170 6.23 -16.61 -20.32
CA ARG A 170 6.66 -17.69 -19.42
C ARG A 170 7.16 -17.11 -18.11
N ASP A 171 6.49 -17.44 -17.01
CA ASP A 171 6.94 -17.12 -15.66
C ASP A 171 7.67 -18.32 -15.03
N ARG A 172 9.01 -18.25 -14.98
CA ARG A 172 9.86 -19.24 -14.31
C ARG A 172 10.13 -18.90 -12.84
N THR A 173 10.15 -17.60 -12.53
CA THR A 173 10.50 -17.11 -11.19
C THR A 173 9.46 -17.48 -10.14
N GLY A 174 8.16 -17.49 -10.49
CA GLY A 174 7.10 -17.89 -9.55
C GLY A 174 7.27 -19.33 -9.04
N PRO A 175 7.29 -20.34 -9.94
CA PRO A 175 7.51 -21.73 -9.54
C PRO A 175 8.84 -21.97 -8.81
N ALA A 176 9.92 -21.29 -9.21
CA ALA A 176 11.21 -21.40 -8.54
C ALA A 176 11.15 -20.90 -7.10
N LEU A 177 10.57 -19.71 -6.87
CA LEU A 177 10.37 -19.17 -5.52
C LEU A 177 9.49 -20.10 -4.68
N TRP A 178 8.39 -20.59 -5.24
CA TRP A 178 7.49 -21.50 -4.54
C TRP A 178 8.18 -22.80 -4.11
N GLY A 179 8.99 -23.41 -5.01
CA GLY A 179 9.73 -24.63 -4.72
C GLY A 179 10.82 -24.43 -3.66
N VAL A 180 11.62 -23.37 -3.79
CA VAL A 180 12.68 -23.05 -2.81
C VAL A 180 12.09 -22.75 -1.44
N LEU A 181 11.07 -21.88 -1.37
CA LEU A 181 10.45 -21.53 -0.09
C LEU A 181 9.69 -22.69 0.54
N GLY A 182 9.08 -23.56 -0.27
CA GLY A 182 8.45 -24.80 0.21
C GLY A 182 9.45 -25.77 0.80
N LEU A 183 10.61 -25.94 0.15
CA LEU A 183 11.70 -26.76 0.67
C LEU A 183 12.22 -26.20 2.00
N LEU A 184 12.48 -24.89 2.07
CA LEU A 184 12.94 -24.24 3.31
C LEU A 184 11.91 -24.39 4.43
N LEU A 185 10.62 -24.19 4.15
CA LEU A 185 9.55 -24.33 5.13
C LEU A 185 9.43 -25.78 5.63
N LEU A 186 9.52 -26.75 4.73
CA LEU A 186 9.53 -28.17 5.08
C LEU A 186 10.73 -28.53 5.97
N LEU A 187 11.94 -28.11 5.57
CA LEU A 187 13.15 -28.39 6.35
C LEU A 187 13.11 -27.74 7.73
N ALA A 188 12.65 -26.48 7.83
CA ALA A 188 12.49 -25.80 9.12
C ALA A 188 11.47 -26.52 10.02
N THR A 189 10.35 -26.99 9.45
CA THR A 189 9.33 -27.74 10.19
C THR A 189 9.87 -29.10 10.67
N LEU A 190 10.57 -29.84 9.82
CA LEU A 190 11.17 -31.14 10.17
C LEU A 190 12.30 -31.02 11.19
N ALA A 191 13.00 -29.88 11.21
CA ALA A 191 14.07 -29.60 12.17
C ALA A 191 13.56 -29.08 13.53
N GLY A 192 12.23 -29.07 13.78
CA GLY A 192 11.64 -28.57 15.03
C GLY A 192 11.80 -27.06 15.25
N ARG A 193 12.15 -26.30 14.21
CA ARG A 193 12.42 -24.85 14.32
C ARG A 193 11.14 -24.00 14.41
N MET A 194 9.98 -24.66 14.41
CA MET A 194 8.65 -24.06 14.33
C MET A 194 7.76 -24.47 15.52
N ASP A 195 8.34 -25.03 16.59
CA ASP A 195 7.61 -25.67 17.69
C ASP A 195 7.02 -24.69 18.74
N GLY A 196 7.28 -23.39 18.57
CA GLY A 196 6.71 -22.33 19.41
C GLY A 196 5.22 -22.06 19.13
N ASP A 197 4.86 -20.79 18.98
CA ASP A 197 3.50 -20.41 18.66
C ASP A 197 3.05 -20.96 17.29
N ARG A 198 1.82 -21.49 17.25
CA ARG A 198 1.30 -22.20 16.08
C ARG A 198 0.80 -21.26 14.98
N PHE A 199 0.57 -19.98 15.28
CA PHE A 199 -0.03 -19.05 14.33
C PHE A 199 0.88 -18.82 13.12
N VAL A 200 2.15 -18.44 13.33
CA VAL A 200 3.07 -18.13 12.23
C VAL A 200 3.37 -19.36 11.35
N PRO A 201 3.70 -20.55 11.90
CA PRO A 201 3.85 -21.76 11.10
C PRO A 201 2.60 -22.12 10.29
N ALA A 202 1.41 -22.05 10.90
CA ALA A 202 0.15 -22.33 10.21
C ALA A 202 -0.10 -21.33 9.08
N LEU A 203 0.18 -20.04 9.31
CA LEU A 203 0.08 -18.99 8.30
C LEU A 203 1.02 -19.26 7.12
N LEU A 204 2.29 -19.60 7.37
CA LEU A 204 3.27 -19.88 6.32
C LEU A 204 2.85 -21.07 5.44
N TRP A 205 2.42 -22.18 6.05
CA TRP A 205 1.92 -23.34 5.33
C TRP A 205 0.64 -23.03 4.54
N THR A 206 -0.28 -22.28 5.14
CA THR A 206 -1.54 -21.87 4.49
C THR A 206 -1.28 -21.03 3.25
N VAL A 207 -0.42 -20.01 3.36
CA VAL A 207 -0.08 -19.13 2.22
C VAL A 207 0.65 -19.91 1.13
N TRP A 208 1.58 -20.80 1.49
CA TRP A 208 2.31 -21.63 0.53
C TRP A 208 1.39 -22.59 -0.24
N LEU A 209 0.46 -23.26 0.46
CA LEU A 209 -0.56 -24.11 -0.14
C LEU A 209 -1.54 -23.31 -1.01
N ALA A 210 -2.00 -22.15 -0.54
CA ALA A 210 -2.89 -21.28 -1.30
C ALA A 210 -2.25 -20.82 -2.63
N GLN A 211 -0.95 -20.52 -2.64
CA GLN A 211 -0.22 -20.19 -3.86
C GLN A 211 -0.13 -21.40 -4.82
N ALA A 212 0.05 -22.62 -4.29
CA ALA A 212 0.05 -23.84 -5.07
C ALA A 212 -1.32 -24.09 -5.73
N LEU A 213 -2.40 -23.97 -4.94
CA LEU A 213 -3.78 -24.10 -5.41
C LEU A 213 -4.09 -23.08 -6.50
N TRP A 214 -3.68 -21.82 -6.31
CA TRP A 214 -3.84 -20.76 -7.30
C TRP A 214 -3.15 -21.08 -8.62
N TRP A 215 -1.91 -21.56 -8.55
CA TRP A 215 -1.13 -21.93 -9.72
C TRP A 215 -1.73 -23.15 -10.44
N LEU A 216 -2.16 -24.17 -9.69
CA LEU A 216 -2.73 -25.40 -10.21
C LEU A 216 -4.10 -25.16 -10.87
N ALA A 217 -4.99 -24.43 -10.19
CA ALA A 217 -6.26 -23.97 -10.77
C ALA A 217 -6.00 -23.23 -12.09
N GLY A 218 -4.86 -22.55 -12.17
CA GLY A 218 -4.50 -21.85 -13.38
C GLY A 218 -3.93 -22.66 -14.55
N ARG A 219 -3.37 -23.83 -14.26
CA ARG A 219 -2.79 -24.75 -15.25
C ARG A 219 -3.81 -25.79 -15.71
N CYS A 220 -4.62 -26.29 -14.78
CA CYS A 220 -5.49 -27.43 -14.99
C CYS A 220 -6.91 -27.06 -15.41
N ALA A 221 -7.36 -25.82 -15.16
CA ALA A 221 -8.72 -25.44 -15.46
C ALA A 221 -8.95 -25.30 -16.98
N ARG A 222 -9.76 -26.22 -17.51
CA ARG A 222 -10.32 -26.14 -18.87
C ARG A 222 -11.39 -25.06 -19.00
N THR A 223 -11.95 -24.62 -17.87
CA THR A 223 -12.97 -23.56 -17.77
C THR A 223 -12.50 -22.42 -16.85
N PRO A 224 -13.00 -21.19 -17.00
CA PRO A 224 -12.56 -20.05 -16.18
C PRO A 224 -13.11 -20.05 -14.73
N GLN A 225 -14.13 -20.86 -14.43
CA GLN A 225 -14.85 -20.85 -13.14
C GLN A 225 -14.00 -21.04 -11.87
N PRO A 226 -13.09 -22.04 -11.77
CA PRO A 226 -12.34 -22.28 -10.52
C PRO A 226 -11.36 -21.14 -10.19
N ARG A 227 -10.83 -20.44 -11.21
CA ARG A 227 -10.02 -19.24 -10.99
C ARG A 227 -10.88 -18.08 -10.47
N GLY A 228 -12.07 -17.90 -11.02
CA GLY A 228 -13.00 -16.87 -10.58
C GLY A 228 -13.35 -16.99 -9.08
N LEU A 229 -13.61 -18.20 -8.59
CA LEU A 229 -13.87 -18.43 -7.16
C LEU A 229 -12.67 -18.04 -6.28
N LEU A 230 -11.46 -18.43 -6.67
CA LEU A 230 -10.24 -18.06 -5.93
C LEU A 230 -10.03 -16.54 -5.95
N ASP A 231 -10.34 -15.88 -7.06
CA ASP A 231 -10.30 -14.42 -7.17
C ASP A 231 -11.26 -13.74 -6.20
N VAL A 232 -12.51 -14.20 -6.13
CA VAL A 232 -13.51 -13.73 -5.16
C VAL A 232 -13.00 -13.88 -3.73
N VAL A 233 -12.51 -15.07 -3.35
CA VAL A 233 -11.96 -15.31 -2.00
C VAL A 233 -10.82 -14.33 -1.71
N ALA A 234 -9.90 -14.14 -2.65
CA ALA A 234 -8.78 -13.24 -2.43
C ALA A 234 -9.14 -11.75 -2.54
N HIS A 235 -10.29 -11.36 -3.10
CA HIS A 235 -10.86 -10.01 -2.95
C HIS A 235 -11.43 -9.83 -1.54
N ILE A 236 -12.20 -10.80 -1.04
CA ILE A 236 -12.77 -10.77 0.32
C ILE A 236 -11.65 -10.68 1.37
N VAL A 237 -10.63 -11.55 1.28
CA VAL A 237 -9.50 -11.55 2.21
C VAL A 237 -8.77 -10.20 2.20
N HIS A 238 -8.54 -9.64 1.02
CA HIS A 238 -7.88 -8.34 0.89
C HIS A 238 -8.72 -7.19 1.47
N ASN A 239 -10.01 -7.15 1.15
CA ASN A 239 -10.92 -6.11 1.62
C ASN A 239 -11.11 -6.20 3.14
N GLY A 240 -11.17 -7.41 3.69
CA GLY A 240 -11.16 -7.66 5.13
C GLY A 240 -9.86 -7.19 5.78
N ALA A 241 -8.70 -7.51 5.19
CA ALA A 241 -7.41 -7.03 5.70
C ALA A 241 -7.29 -5.50 5.66
N LEU A 242 -7.80 -4.85 4.61
CA LEU A 242 -7.85 -3.39 4.53
C LEU A 242 -8.73 -2.80 5.65
N LEU A 243 -9.90 -3.40 5.90
CA LEU A 243 -10.76 -2.99 7.02
C LEU A 243 -10.07 -3.15 8.36
N VAL A 244 -9.35 -4.27 8.59
CA VAL A 244 -8.57 -4.50 9.81
C VAL A 244 -7.50 -3.43 9.96
N ILE A 245 -6.74 -3.09 8.92
CA ILE A 245 -5.73 -2.02 8.96
C ILE A 245 -6.36 -0.68 9.35
N MET A 246 -7.51 -0.33 8.75
CA MET A 246 -8.22 0.90 9.07
C MET A 246 -8.75 0.90 10.51
N ALA A 247 -9.33 -0.21 10.96
CA ALA A 247 -9.83 -0.36 12.33
C ALA A 247 -8.68 -0.28 13.35
N GLU A 248 -7.56 -0.94 13.09
CA GLU A 248 -6.37 -0.93 13.94
C GLU A 248 -5.84 0.49 14.12
N ALA A 249 -5.69 1.25 13.03
CA ALA A 249 -5.28 2.65 13.11
C ALA A 249 -6.26 3.47 13.98
N CYS A 250 -7.57 3.26 13.84
CA CYS A 250 -8.56 3.93 14.69
C CYS A 250 -8.44 3.52 16.16
N LEU A 251 -8.19 2.23 16.44
CA LEU A 251 -8.02 1.71 17.79
C LEU A 251 -6.77 2.28 18.44
N ILE A 252 -5.65 2.37 17.73
CA ILE A 252 -4.41 2.99 18.22
C ILE A 252 -4.69 4.42 18.68
N TYR A 253 -5.38 5.24 17.87
CA TYR A 253 -5.69 6.62 18.27
C TYR A 253 -6.74 6.72 19.38
N ALA A 254 -7.81 5.93 19.31
CA ALA A 254 -8.85 5.93 20.32
C ALA A 254 -8.29 5.56 21.69
N THR A 255 -7.51 4.47 21.75
CA THR A 255 -6.90 4.00 22.99
C THR A 255 -5.84 4.97 23.48
N ALA A 256 -4.98 5.49 22.61
CA ALA A 256 -3.98 6.50 22.97
C ALA A 256 -4.62 7.77 23.51
N GLY A 257 -5.71 8.25 22.91
CA GLY A 257 -6.44 9.42 23.37
C GLY A 257 -7.15 9.18 24.71
N TRP A 258 -7.86 8.05 24.84
CA TRP A 258 -8.60 7.71 26.06
C TRP A 258 -7.69 7.43 27.26
N TYR A 259 -6.51 6.87 27.01
CA TYR A 259 -5.49 6.68 28.04
C TYR A 259 -4.94 8.03 28.52
N LYS A 260 -4.74 9.00 27.60
CA LYS A 260 -4.32 10.37 27.96
C LYS A 260 -5.37 11.08 28.81
N VAL A 261 -6.66 10.96 28.49
CA VAL A 261 -7.76 11.59 29.26
C VAL A 261 -7.71 11.21 30.76
N GLN A 262 -7.23 10.01 31.08
CA GLN A 262 -7.13 9.52 32.47
C GLN A 262 -5.89 10.02 33.22
N GLY A 263 -4.88 10.55 32.53
CA GLY A 263 -3.62 10.97 33.15
C GLY A 263 -3.68 12.39 33.70
N SER A 264 -3.30 12.58 34.97
CA SER A 264 -3.31 13.89 35.64
C SER A 264 -2.56 14.98 34.87
N ARG A 265 -1.39 14.67 34.30
CA ARG A 265 -0.61 15.62 33.48
C ARG A 265 -1.36 16.13 32.25
N TRP A 266 -2.20 15.28 31.65
CA TRP A 266 -3.04 15.67 30.51
C TRP A 266 -4.24 16.47 30.97
N GLN A 267 -4.84 16.10 32.11
CA GLN A 267 -5.96 16.82 32.72
C GLN A 267 -5.58 18.25 33.13
N ASP A 268 -4.36 18.44 33.64
CA ASP A 268 -3.84 19.75 34.06
C ASP A 268 -3.20 20.54 32.90
N GLY A 269 -3.22 20.01 31.66
CA GLY A 269 -2.73 20.72 30.47
C GLY A 269 -1.21 20.85 30.37
N THR A 270 -0.44 20.06 31.12
CA THR A 270 1.03 20.18 31.19
C THR A 270 1.78 19.01 30.54
N ALA A 271 1.09 17.99 30.05
CA ALA A 271 1.71 16.72 29.63
C ALA A 271 2.83 16.87 28.61
N VAL A 272 2.68 17.76 27.62
CA VAL A 272 3.67 17.95 26.54
C VAL A 272 4.97 18.59 27.04
N HIS A 273 4.95 19.30 28.18
CA HIS A 273 6.15 19.90 28.77
C HIS A 273 7.19 18.85 29.17
N TYR A 274 6.75 17.71 29.73
CA TYR A 274 7.65 16.70 30.30
C TYR A 274 8.56 16.00 29.27
N PRO A 275 8.06 15.44 28.15
CA PRO A 275 8.92 14.79 27.16
C PRO A 275 9.92 15.75 26.52
N LEU A 276 9.57 17.03 26.38
CA LEU A 276 10.47 18.05 25.80
C LEU A 276 11.68 18.38 26.70
N HIS A 277 11.60 18.06 28.00
CA HIS A 277 12.66 18.28 28.99
C HIS A 277 13.33 16.99 29.46
N LEU A 278 12.99 15.84 28.88
CA LEU A 278 13.72 14.60 29.08
C LEU A 278 14.91 14.60 28.13
N GLU A 279 16.14 14.56 28.67
CA GLU A 279 17.38 14.60 27.87
C GLU A 279 17.39 13.55 26.75
N TYR A 280 16.84 12.36 27.04
CA TYR A 280 16.72 11.27 26.08
C TYR A 280 15.83 11.59 24.86
N PHE A 281 14.80 12.41 25.02
CA PHE A 281 13.84 12.78 23.96
C PHE A 281 13.98 14.24 23.51
N SER A 282 15.10 14.89 23.80
CA SER A 282 15.33 16.30 23.45
C SER A 282 16.61 16.45 22.60
N PRO A 283 16.62 15.94 21.35
CA PRO A 283 17.76 16.12 20.44
C PRO A 283 18.03 17.59 20.10
N TRP A 284 17.02 18.46 20.23
CA TRP A 284 17.11 19.89 19.97
C TRP A 284 16.55 20.69 21.15
N PRO A 285 17.31 20.85 22.26
CA PRO A 285 16.81 21.50 23.47
C PRO A 285 16.23 22.89 23.21
N ALA A 286 16.88 23.69 22.35
CA ALA A 286 16.40 25.01 21.97
C ALA A 286 15.02 25.03 21.29
N LEU A 287 14.66 23.98 20.53
CA LEU A 287 13.31 23.85 19.97
C LEU A 287 12.29 23.46 21.04
N GLY A 288 12.69 22.58 21.97
CA GLY A 288 11.89 22.24 23.15
C GLY A 288 11.57 23.48 23.97
N ASP A 289 12.60 24.25 24.33
CA ASP A 289 12.50 25.49 25.11
C ASP A 289 11.61 26.54 24.42
N LEU A 290 11.70 26.66 23.09
CA LEU A 290 10.85 27.57 22.33
C LEU A 290 9.38 27.15 22.37
N LEU A 291 9.08 25.86 22.25
CA LEU A 291 7.72 25.32 22.32
C LEU A 291 7.14 25.41 23.73
N THR A 292 7.98 25.35 24.76
CA THR A 292 7.58 25.44 26.17
C THR A 292 7.67 26.86 26.74
N ALA A 293 8.16 27.83 25.97
CA ALA A 293 8.27 29.23 26.38
C ALA A 293 6.93 29.87 26.77
N SER A 294 5.81 29.31 26.29
CA SER A 294 4.46 29.74 26.64
C SER A 294 3.66 28.60 27.24
N GLY A 295 3.29 28.73 28.52
CA GLY A 295 2.40 27.76 29.19
C GLY A 295 1.04 27.61 28.48
N THR A 296 0.53 28.69 27.85
CA THR A 296 -0.69 28.63 27.06
C THR A 296 -0.51 27.77 25.81
N LEU A 297 0.64 27.86 25.12
CA LEU A 297 0.93 27.02 23.96
C LEU A 297 1.00 25.54 24.37
N VAL A 298 1.70 25.24 25.46
CA VAL A 298 1.79 23.87 26.02
C VAL A 298 0.39 23.32 26.34
N MET A 299 -0.46 24.12 26.98
CA MET A 299 -1.84 23.76 27.30
C MET A 299 -2.66 23.47 26.04
N LEU A 300 -2.60 24.36 25.04
CA LEU A 300 -3.33 24.20 23.78
C LEU A 300 -2.89 22.95 23.01
N VAL A 301 -1.58 22.67 22.94
CA VAL A 301 -1.06 21.46 22.28
C VAL A 301 -1.47 20.22 23.07
N THR A 302 -1.36 20.25 24.40
CA THR A 302 -1.75 19.12 25.27
C THR A 302 -3.21 18.72 25.07
N TYR A 303 -4.15 19.66 25.17
CA TYR A 303 -5.57 19.34 24.95
C TYR A 303 -5.89 19.10 23.47
N GLY A 304 -5.23 19.82 22.55
CA GLY A 304 -5.42 19.67 21.11
C GLY A 304 -5.08 18.26 20.63
N THR A 305 -3.94 17.71 21.07
CA THR A 305 -3.54 16.32 20.81
C THR A 305 -4.62 15.33 21.25
N VAL A 306 -5.13 15.45 22.48
CA VAL A 306 -6.18 14.55 23.00
C VAL A 306 -7.46 14.68 22.19
N ALA A 307 -7.90 15.91 21.91
CA ALA A 307 -9.11 16.17 21.16
C ALA A 307 -9.05 15.57 19.75
N VAL A 308 -7.94 15.76 19.03
CA VAL A 308 -7.75 15.20 17.69
C VAL A 308 -7.77 13.67 17.72
N GLN A 309 -7.02 13.05 18.63
CA GLN A 309 -6.90 11.58 18.72
C GLN A 309 -8.21 10.90 19.10
N VAL A 310 -8.95 11.46 20.07
CA VAL A 310 -10.26 10.93 20.49
C VAL A 310 -11.32 11.18 19.41
N ALA A 311 -11.32 12.34 18.75
CA ALA A 311 -12.34 12.67 17.76
C ALA A 311 -12.19 11.89 16.45
N PHE A 312 -10.96 11.57 16.02
CA PHE A 312 -10.69 11.04 14.68
C PHE A 312 -11.59 9.85 14.26
N PRO A 313 -11.74 8.77 15.06
CA PRO A 313 -12.59 7.63 14.70
C PRO A 313 -14.06 8.03 14.44
N PHE A 314 -14.58 9.02 15.14
CA PHE A 314 -15.96 9.50 14.99
C PHE A 314 -16.14 10.42 13.78
N THR A 315 -15.05 11.00 13.27
CA THR A 315 -15.10 11.93 12.12
C THR A 315 -15.04 11.23 10.76
N LEU A 316 -14.82 9.91 10.72
CA LEU A 316 -14.67 9.14 9.48
C LEU A 316 -15.87 9.27 8.52
N PHE A 317 -17.07 9.52 9.03
CA PHE A 317 -18.29 9.72 8.24
C PHE A 317 -18.34 11.04 7.48
N ASN A 318 -17.56 12.06 7.90
CA ASN A 318 -17.50 13.34 7.23
C ASN A 318 -16.13 13.55 6.59
N ARG A 319 -16.08 13.42 5.25
CA ARG A 319 -14.84 13.52 4.47
C ARG A 319 -14.03 14.80 4.72
N ARG A 320 -14.68 15.93 5.00
CA ARG A 320 -13.98 17.21 5.24
C ARG A 320 -13.31 17.21 6.61
N VAL A 321 -14.07 16.88 7.64
CA VAL A 321 -13.58 16.85 9.03
C VAL A 321 -12.48 15.80 9.16
N LYS A 322 -12.71 14.58 8.65
CA LYS A 322 -11.70 13.52 8.60
C LYS A 322 -10.37 14.00 7.99
N ASN A 323 -10.40 14.67 6.84
CA ASN A 323 -9.18 15.11 6.16
C ASN A 323 -8.44 16.22 6.92
N VAL A 324 -9.17 17.11 7.61
CA VAL A 324 -8.56 18.12 8.49
C VAL A 324 -7.87 17.44 9.67
N LEU A 325 -8.55 16.54 10.38
CA LEU A 325 -7.96 15.82 11.52
C LEU A 325 -6.78 14.94 11.08
N LEU A 326 -6.89 14.24 9.96
CA LEU A 326 -5.80 13.46 9.39
C LEU A 326 -4.56 14.33 9.11
N THR A 327 -4.76 15.55 8.61
CA THR A 327 -3.65 16.49 8.38
C THR A 327 -3.01 16.91 9.70
N LEU A 328 -3.81 17.22 10.73
CA LEU A 328 -3.32 17.55 12.06
C LEU A 328 -2.53 16.39 12.69
N MET A 329 -3.00 15.16 12.53
CA MET A 329 -2.32 13.95 13.03
C MET A 329 -0.98 13.71 12.32
N ILE A 330 -0.93 13.85 10.99
CA ILE A 330 0.32 13.74 10.24
C ILE A 330 1.31 14.83 10.67
N ILE A 331 0.83 16.06 10.91
CA ILE A 331 1.66 17.15 11.45
C ILE A 331 2.16 16.82 12.85
N GLU A 332 1.30 16.28 13.73
CA GLU A 332 1.69 15.85 15.07
C GLU A 332 2.85 14.84 15.01
N HIS A 333 2.71 13.81 14.17
CA HIS A 333 3.79 12.82 13.99
C HIS A 333 5.04 13.42 13.37
N ALA A 334 4.92 14.34 12.41
CA ALA A 334 6.08 15.03 11.85
C ALA A 334 6.81 15.90 12.89
N VAL A 335 6.07 16.55 13.80
CA VAL A 335 6.64 17.30 14.92
C VAL A 335 7.33 16.37 15.90
N ILE A 336 6.71 15.24 16.28
CA ILE A 336 7.32 14.22 17.14
C ILE A 336 8.62 13.67 16.52
N ALA A 337 8.63 13.43 15.21
CA ALA A 337 9.80 12.89 14.49
C ALA A 337 11.03 13.78 14.66
N VAL A 338 10.83 15.10 14.59
CA VAL A 338 11.90 16.10 14.61
C VAL A 338 12.21 16.53 16.04
N VAL A 339 11.20 16.96 16.79
CA VAL A 339 11.36 17.58 18.10
C VAL A 339 11.70 16.56 19.17
N LEU A 340 11.04 15.39 19.17
CA LEU A 340 11.29 14.33 20.15
C LEU A 340 12.34 13.31 19.69
N GLY A 341 12.86 13.44 18.46
CA GLY A 341 13.87 12.53 17.93
C GLY A 341 13.37 11.11 17.69
N LEU A 342 12.07 10.95 17.39
CA LEU A 342 11.42 9.66 17.18
C LEU A 342 11.02 9.44 15.71
N PRO A 343 11.97 9.42 14.75
CA PRO A 343 11.64 9.41 13.33
C PRO A 343 10.98 8.11 12.88
N PHE A 344 11.40 6.95 13.38
CA PHE A 344 10.87 5.65 12.94
C PHE A 344 9.48 5.38 13.48
N PHE A 345 9.23 5.72 14.74
CA PHE A 345 7.88 5.78 15.33
C PHE A 345 6.94 6.61 14.44
N SER A 346 7.31 7.86 14.17
CA SER A 346 6.48 8.77 13.39
C SER A 346 6.29 8.31 11.95
N LEU A 347 7.31 7.74 11.31
CA LEU A 347 7.18 7.18 9.96
C LEU A 347 6.22 5.98 9.93
N ALA A 348 6.25 5.11 10.94
CA ALA A 348 5.30 4.00 11.06
C ALA A 348 3.86 4.52 11.22
N MET A 349 3.65 5.54 12.07
CA MET A 349 2.34 6.15 12.28
C MET A 349 1.82 6.88 11.03
N ILE A 350 2.66 7.67 10.36
CA ILE A 350 2.30 8.33 9.09
C ILE A 350 1.99 7.29 8.00
N ALA A 351 2.71 6.17 7.94
CA ALA A 351 2.42 5.08 7.02
C ALA A 351 1.07 4.41 7.30
N ALA A 352 0.70 4.25 8.58
CA ALA A 352 -0.63 3.77 8.98
C ALA A 352 -1.72 4.77 8.55
N ASP A 353 -1.55 6.05 8.87
CA ASP A 353 -2.48 7.14 8.57
C ASP A 353 -2.76 7.29 7.07
N ALA A 354 -1.77 6.96 6.25
CA ALA A 354 -1.88 7.04 4.80
C ALA A 354 -3.04 6.20 4.22
N VAL A 355 -3.54 5.19 4.96
CA VAL A 355 -4.75 4.44 4.57
C VAL A 355 -5.98 5.32 4.42
N PHE A 356 -6.06 6.43 5.16
CA PHE A 356 -7.21 7.34 5.14
C PHE A 356 -7.10 8.45 4.08
N LEU A 357 -5.97 8.53 3.36
CA LEU A 357 -5.75 9.56 2.35
C LEU A 357 -6.76 9.44 1.19
N PRO A 358 -7.26 10.58 0.67
CA PRO A 358 -8.16 10.58 -0.47
C PRO A 358 -7.51 9.95 -1.70
N THR A 359 -8.24 9.05 -2.39
CA THR A 359 -7.77 8.42 -3.63
C THR A 359 -7.39 9.44 -4.71
N SER A 360 -8.12 10.56 -4.80
CA SER A 360 -7.81 11.66 -5.71
C SER A 360 -6.44 12.28 -5.43
N PHE A 361 -6.11 12.51 -4.16
CA PHE A 361 -4.81 12.99 -3.73
C PHE A 361 -3.70 12.00 -4.09
N LEU A 362 -3.90 10.70 -3.80
CA LEU A 362 -2.94 9.65 -4.13
C LEU A 362 -2.70 9.54 -5.64
N ARG A 363 -3.76 9.58 -6.46
CA ARG A 363 -3.65 9.56 -7.92
C ARG A 363 -2.86 10.76 -8.45
N ARG A 364 -3.12 11.97 -7.93
CA ARG A 364 -2.38 13.20 -8.30
C ARG A 364 -0.90 13.07 -7.96
N LEU A 365 -0.59 12.56 -6.77
CA LEU A 365 0.77 12.32 -6.31
C LEU A 365 1.50 11.33 -7.24
N GLY A 366 0.87 10.20 -7.56
CA GLY A 366 1.41 9.22 -8.51
C GLY A 366 1.63 9.79 -9.92
N GLY A 367 0.72 10.63 -10.39
CA GLY A 367 0.85 11.33 -11.68
C GLY A 367 2.02 12.33 -11.70
N ALA A 368 2.24 13.06 -10.59
CA ALA A 368 3.38 13.97 -10.46
C ALA A 368 4.71 13.22 -10.52
N PHE A 369 4.85 12.12 -9.76
CA PHE A 369 6.05 11.28 -9.80
C PHE A 369 6.27 10.62 -11.17
N GLY A 370 5.20 10.18 -11.83
CA GLY A 370 5.27 9.62 -13.19
C GLY A 370 5.79 10.63 -14.22
N ARG A 371 5.35 11.89 -14.15
CA ARG A 371 5.82 12.97 -15.02
C ARG A 371 7.26 13.36 -14.73
N ALA A 372 7.64 13.48 -13.46
CA ALA A 372 9.02 13.74 -13.06
C ALA A 372 9.97 12.65 -13.56
N GLY A 373 9.61 11.37 -13.40
CA GLY A 373 10.40 10.24 -13.90
C GLY A 373 10.49 10.17 -15.42
N ALA A 374 9.42 10.53 -16.14
CA ALA A 374 9.44 10.62 -17.60
C ALA A 374 10.38 11.72 -18.11
N GLY A 375 10.40 12.89 -17.44
CA GLY A 375 11.30 14.01 -17.76
C GLY A 375 12.78 13.69 -17.51
N VAL A 376 13.10 12.92 -16.46
CA VAL A 376 14.47 12.45 -16.22
C VAL A 376 14.90 11.42 -17.27
N ARG A 377 14.00 10.51 -17.67
CA ARG A 377 14.29 9.45 -18.66
C ARG A 377 14.49 9.99 -20.08
N THR A 378 13.70 10.97 -20.51
CA THR A 378 13.90 11.63 -21.81
C THR A 378 15.20 12.44 -21.85
N ARG A 379 15.62 13.01 -20.72
CA ARG A 379 16.90 13.73 -20.60
C ARG A 379 18.11 12.78 -20.62
N THR A 380 18.03 11.63 -19.96
CA THR A 380 19.10 10.61 -19.98
C THR A 380 19.20 9.88 -21.33
N LEU A 381 18.07 9.57 -21.98
CA LEU A 381 18.07 8.98 -23.32
C LEU A 381 18.57 9.94 -24.41
N ARG A 382 18.58 11.25 -24.15
CA ARG A 382 19.20 12.27 -25.04
C ARG A 382 20.71 12.38 -24.88
N VAL A 383 21.28 11.88 -23.78
CA VAL A 383 22.71 11.96 -23.46
C VAL A 383 23.46 10.69 -23.87
N LEU A 384 22.76 9.59 -24.16
CA LEU A 384 23.35 8.46 -24.86
C LEU A 384 23.57 8.87 -26.32
N PRO A 385 24.81 8.88 -26.84
CA PRO A 385 25.03 9.12 -28.25
C PRO A 385 24.30 8.01 -28.99
N SER A 386 23.33 8.41 -29.82
CA SER A 386 22.85 7.58 -30.91
C SER A 386 24.09 7.02 -31.59
N ARG A 387 24.32 5.71 -31.50
CA ARG A 387 25.29 5.06 -32.38
C ARG A 387 24.80 5.38 -33.79
N THR A 388 25.42 6.37 -34.40
CA THR A 388 25.24 6.75 -35.79
C THR A 388 25.46 5.46 -36.56
N ARG A 389 24.38 4.98 -37.18
CA ARG A 389 24.44 4.01 -38.24
C ARG A 389 25.45 4.58 -39.23
N ALA A 390 26.59 3.91 -39.38
CA ALA A 390 27.63 4.32 -40.30
C ALA A 390 27.04 4.36 -41.72
N GLU A 391 26.71 5.56 -42.18
CA GLU A 391 26.64 5.87 -43.60
C GLU A 391 28.08 5.95 -44.10
N GLY A 392 28.41 5.14 -45.11
CA GLY A 392 29.71 5.18 -45.76
C GLY A 392 30.37 3.81 -45.96
N ALA A 393 29.69 2.87 -46.62
CA ALA A 393 30.37 1.80 -47.34
C ALA A 393 29.94 1.90 -48.81
N PRO A 394 30.87 2.07 -49.78
CA PRO A 394 30.51 2.16 -51.19
C PRO A 394 30.00 0.80 -51.67
N VAL A 395 28.80 0.81 -52.27
CA VAL A 395 28.26 -0.34 -53.03
C VAL A 395 29.14 -0.55 -54.27
N PRO A 396 29.67 -1.76 -54.55
CA PRO A 396 30.40 -2.00 -55.78
C PRO A 396 29.43 -1.97 -56.98
N ALA A 397 29.83 -1.28 -58.03
CA ALA A 397 29.06 -1.11 -59.26
C ALA A 397 28.72 -2.46 -59.93
N PRO A 398 27.57 -2.56 -60.64
CA PRO A 398 27.21 -3.76 -61.38
C PRO A 398 28.12 -3.89 -62.62
N ARG A 399 28.76 -5.05 -62.77
CA ARG A 399 29.46 -5.43 -64.00
C ARG A 399 28.43 -5.68 -65.10
N THR A 400 28.57 -4.95 -66.21
CA THR A 400 27.88 -5.20 -67.47
C THR A 400 28.48 -6.42 -68.18
N GLY A 401 27.61 -7.27 -68.74
CA GLY A 401 28.00 -8.45 -69.51
C GLY A 401 26.82 -9.18 -70.16
N SER A 402 26.37 -8.64 -71.31
CA SER A 402 25.77 -9.26 -72.51
C SER A 402 24.57 -10.25 -72.48
N PRO A 403 23.82 -10.35 -73.60
CA PRO A 403 22.37 -10.59 -73.63
C PRO A 403 21.98 -12.04 -73.99
N GLY A 404 20.87 -12.52 -73.44
CA GLY A 404 20.28 -13.82 -73.80
C GLY A 404 18.83 -13.99 -73.33
N GLU A 405 17.93 -13.96 -74.30
CA GLU A 405 16.56 -14.53 -74.38
C GLU A 405 15.40 -14.05 -73.48
N PRO A 406 14.18 -13.90 -74.07
CA PRO A 406 12.99 -13.50 -73.33
C PRO A 406 12.25 -14.72 -72.77
N VAL A 407 11.82 -14.66 -71.51
CA VAL A 407 10.83 -15.60 -70.97
C VAL A 407 9.63 -14.83 -70.41
N ASP A 408 8.50 -15.28 -70.91
CA ASP A 408 7.12 -14.83 -70.81
C ASP A 408 6.61 -14.61 -69.37
N HIS A 409 5.97 -13.46 -69.12
CA HIS A 409 5.20 -13.20 -67.91
C HIS A 409 3.70 -13.37 -68.21
N THR A 410 3.21 -14.59 -68.07
CA THR A 410 1.78 -14.85 -67.84
C THR A 410 1.57 -15.27 -66.39
N GLY A 411 0.83 -14.44 -65.62
CA GLY A 411 0.49 -14.75 -64.23
C GLY A 411 -0.28 -13.62 -63.55
N ARG A 412 -1.63 -13.70 -63.61
CA ARG A 412 -2.57 -12.86 -62.84
C ARG A 412 -2.29 -12.99 -61.33
N PRO A 413 -2.48 -11.92 -60.53
CA PRO A 413 -2.48 -12.03 -59.07
C PRO A 413 -3.75 -12.71 -58.55
N ASP A 414 -3.57 -13.58 -57.56
CA ASP A 414 -4.56 -14.42 -56.91
C ASP A 414 -5.59 -13.60 -56.09
N PRO A 415 -6.90 -13.96 -56.03
CA PRO A 415 -7.93 -13.16 -55.34
C PRO A 415 -7.92 -13.24 -53.80
N MET A 416 -7.05 -14.04 -53.19
CA MET A 416 -7.12 -14.37 -51.75
C MET A 416 -6.48 -13.35 -50.80
N ASP A 417 -5.61 -12.46 -51.28
CA ASP A 417 -4.90 -11.50 -50.42
C ASP A 417 -5.67 -10.20 -50.13
N ARG A 418 -6.77 -9.93 -50.85
CA ARG A 418 -7.61 -8.75 -50.60
C ARG A 418 -8.60 -8.93 -49.45
N GLN A 419 -9.04 -10.17 -49.19
CA GLN A 419 -10.06 -10.45 -48.17
C GLN A 419 -9.48 -10.34 -46.74
N GLY A 420 -8.23 -10.77 -46.53
CA GLY A 420 -7.58 -10.75 -45.21
C GLY A 420 -7.17 -9.36 -44.72
N HIS A 421 -6.95 -8.42 -45.65
CA HIS A 421 -6.58 -7.05 -45.28
C HIS A 421 -7.80 -6.16 -44.99
N ALA A 422 -8.94 -6.44 -45.62
CA ALA A 422 -10.23 -5.80 -45.32
C ALA A 422 -10.78 -6.25 -43.96
N ASP A 423 -10.78 -7.56 -43.67
CA ASP A 423 -11.32 -8.12 -42.41
C ASP A 423 -10.48 -7.71 -41.16
N ARG A 424 -9.21 -7.32 -41.35
CA ARG A 424 -8.37 -6.74 -40.28
C ARG A 424 -8.72 -5.29 -39.99
N ARG A 425 -8.96 -4.47 -41.03
CA ARG A 425 -9.32 -3.06 -40.84
C ARG A 425 -10.70 -2.93 -40.21
N ASP A 426 -11.66 -3.76 -40.63
CA ASP A 426 -13.02 -3.73 -40.06
C ASP A 426 -13.05 -4.15 -38.58
N ARG A 427 -12.13 -5.01 -38.14
CA ARG A 427 -12.00 -5.39 -36.71
C ARG A 427 -11.31 -4.34 -35.85
N GLU A 428 -10.32 -3.65 -36.39
CA GLU A 428 -9.68 -2.52 -35.71
C GLU A 428 -10.66 -1.34 -35.58
N ASP A 429 -11.44 -1.04 -36.62
CA ASP A 429 -12.43 0.04 -36.62
C ASP A 429 -13.62 -0.28 -35.69
N ARG A 430 -14.01 -1.55 -35.55
CA ARG A 430 -14.99 -1.99 -34.52
C ARG A 430 -14.47 -1.82 -33.10
N GLY A 431 -13.22 -2.21 -32.85
CA GLY A 431 -12.62 -2.11 -31.52
C GLY A 431 -12.41 -0.67 -31.06
N ASP A 432 -12.06 0.23 -31.98
CA ASP A 432 -11.95 1.66 -31.70
C ASP A 432 -13.33 2.32 -31.52
N ARG A 433 -14.39 1.80 -32.18
CA ARG A 433 -15.76 2.27 -32.01
C ARG A 433 -16.36 1.84 -30.66
N GLU A 434 -16.18 0.58 -30.27
CA GLU A 434 -16.58 0.08 -28.95
C GLU A 434 -15.85 0.82 -27.82
N ARG A 435 -14.54 1.08 -27.98
CA ARG A 435 -13.77 1.86 -27.00
C ARG A 435 -14.22 3.32 -26.90
N ARG A 436 -14.74 3.91 -27.98
CA ARG A 436 -15.31 5.27 -27.96
C ARG A 436 -16.70 5.29 -27.34
N GLU A 437 -17.50 4.24 -27.52
CA GLU A 437 -18.79 4.08 -26.86
C GLU A 437 -18.60 3.86 -25.34
N ASP A 438 -17.66 3.01 -24.93
CA ASP A 438 -17.34 2.79 -23.49
C ASP A 438 -16.85 4.07 -22.79
N LEU A 439 -16.05 4.90 -23.49
CA LEU A 439 -15.57 6.18 -22.95
C LEU A 439 -16.70 7.21 -22.86
N LYS A 440 -17.62 7.19 -23.83
CA LYS A 440 -18.78 8.08 -23.85
C LYS A 440 -19.79 7.68 -22.77
N ASP A 441 -20.00 6.38 -22.54
CA ASP A 441 -20.85 5.88 -21.45
C ASP A 441 -20.26 6.19 -20.06
N GLN A 442 -18.93 6.30 -19.94
CA GLN A 442 -18.27 6.77 -18.72
C GLN A 442 -18.39 8.28 -18.52
N GLU A 443 -18.23 9.09 -19.57
CA GLU A 443 -18.45 10.54 -19.50
C GLU A 443 -19.93 10.86 -19.21
N ASP A 444 -20.87 10.17 -19.85
CA ASP A 444 -22.31 10.36 -19.63
C ASP A 444 -22.75 9.92 -18.21
N GLN A 445 -22.03 8.99 -17.57
CA GLN A 445 -22.24 8.60 -16.16
C GLN A 445 -21.66 9.63 -15.17
N GLU A 446 -20.49 10.20 -15.47
CA GLU A 446 -19.90 11.29 -14.64
C GLU A 446 -20.75 12.57 -14.76
N ASP A 447 -21.26 12.90 -15.95
CA ASP A 447 -22.14 14.04 -16.15
C ASP A 447 -23.49 13.87 -15.43
N GLN A 448 -24.03 12.64 -15.32
CA GLN A 448 -25.22 12.35 -14.53
C GLN A 448 -24.99 12.49 -13.02
N GLU A 449 -23.86 12.00 -12.49
CA GLU A 449 -23.52 12.20 -11.06
C GLU A 449 -23.30 13.68 -10.74
N ASP A 450 -22.66 14.45 -11.62
CA ASP A 450 -22.47 15.90 -11.46
C ASP A 450 -23.78 16.70 -11.59
N GLN A 451 -24.76 16.17 -12.33
CA GLN A 451 -26.09 16.77 -12.49
C GLN A 451 -27.00 16.49 -11.28
N GLU A 452 -26.97 15.27 -10.72
CA GLU A 452 -27.60 14.95 -9.42
C GLU A 452 -27.01 15.80 -8.28
N ASP A 453 -25.68 16.01 -8.26
CA ASP A 453 -25.00 16.88 -7.27
C ASP A 453 -25.35 18.37 -7.42
N ARG A 454 -25.84 18.80 -8.60
CA ARG A 454 -26.35 20.16 -8.85
C ARG A 454 -27.82 20.31 -8.47
N GLU A 455 -28.67 19.33 -8.78
CA GLU A 455 -30.07 19.31 -8.34
C GLU A 455 -30.16 19.27 -6.80
N ASP A 456 -29.31 18.48 -6.13
CA ASP A 456 -29.18 18.45 -4.66
C ASP A 456 -28.71 19.80 -4.04
N ARG A 457 -28.10 20.69 -4.84
CA ARG A 457 -27.74 22.05 -4.43
C ARG A 457 -28.87 23.04 -4.69
N GLU A 458 -29.57 22.93 -5.80
CA GLU A 458 -30.71 23.80 -6.14
C GLU A 458 -31.92 23.54 -5.21
N ASP A 459 -32.18 22.27 -4.85
CA ASP A 459 -33.20 21.89 -3.86
C ASP A 459 -32.89 22.40 -2.43
N ARG A 460 -31.63 22.76 -2.15
CA ARG A 460 -31.23 23.41 -0.90
C ARG A 460 -31.28 24.93 -0.96
N GLU A 461 -31.41 25.52 -2.14
CA GLU A 461 -31.36 26.97 -2.34
C GLU A 461 -32.70 27.59 -2.80
N GLU A 462 -33.78 26.83 -3.04
CA GLU A 462 -35.12 27.42 -3.22
C GLU A 462 -35.73 27.96 -1.91
N PRO A 463 -36.06 29.27 -1.81
CA PRO A 463 -36.82 29.82 -0.69
C PRO A 463 -38.32 29.92 -1.06
N GLY A 464 -39.07 28.83 -0.93
CA GLY A 464 -40.54 28.86 -0.86
C GLY A 464 -40.95 28.87 0.62
N GLY A 465 -41.66 29.84 1.19
CA GLY A 465 -42.87 30.48 0.69
C GLY A 465 -44.00 30.24 1.71
N ARG A 466 -44.28 31.27 2.53
CA ARG A 466 -45.55 31.55 3.26
C ARG A 466 -46.04 30.51 4.30
N GLY A 467 -45.68 30.74 5.57
CA GLY A 467 -46.46 30.27 6.74
C GLY A 467 -47.62 31.21 7.10
N PRO A 468 -48.70 30.72 7.73
CA PRO A 468 -49.95 31.47 7.93
C PRO A 468 -49.82 32.53 9.03
N ALA A 469 -50.53 33.65 8.86
CA ALA A 469 -50.60 34.75 9.80
C ALA A 469 -51.30 34.35 11.11
N VAL A 470 -50.66 34.65 12.24
CA VAL A 470 -51.23 34.58 13.60
C VAL A 470 -51.56 36.01 14.06
N PRO A 471 -52.77 36.30 14.59
CA PRO A 471 -53.17 37.65 14.94
C PRO A 471 -52.60 38.08 16.30
N ALA A 472 -52.32 39.38 16.43
CA ALA A 472 -51.79 40.03 17.62
C ALA A 472 -52.79 40.03 18.80
N PRO A 473 -52.34 39.90 20.06
CA PRO A 473 -53.19 40.17 21.22
C PRO A 473 -53.09 41.64 21.64
N GLY A 474 -54.26 42.22 21.90
CA GLY A 474 -54.47 43.61 22.27
C GLY A 474 -54.05 43.96 23.70
N LYS A 475 -53.83 45.28 23.87
CA LYS A 475 -53.59 45.99 25.13
C LYS A 475 -54.82 45.98 26.05
N ALA A 476 -54.61 45.87 27.35
CA ALA A 476 -55.37 46.54 28.42
C ALA A 476 -54.59 46.49 29.77
N PRO A 477 -54.93 47.28 30.82
CA PRO A 477 -53.98 48.24 31.41
C PRO A 477 -53.69 48.07 32.92
N GLY A 478 -52.58 48.68 33.36
CA GLY A 478 -52.39 49.36 34.65
C GLY A 478 -52.53 48.59 35.98
N THR A 479 -51.48 48.62 36.81
CA THR A 479 -51.37 49.49 38.01
C THR A 479 -50.06 49.20 38.76
N ARG A 480 -49.48 50.26 39.34
CA ARG A 480 -48.37 50.32 40.32
C ARG A 480 -48.91 49.99 41.73
N PRO A 481 -48.09 49.72 42.78
CA PRO A 481 -46.91 50.47 43.22
C PRO A 481 -45.56 49.84 42.89
#